data_AF-A0AA42E7T5-F1
#
_entry.id   AF-A0AA42E7T5-F1
#
_cell.length_a   1.000
_cell.length_b   1.000
_cell.length_c   1.000
_cell.angle_alpha   90.00
_cell.angle_beta   90.00
_cell.angle_gamma   90.00
#
_symmetry.space_group_name_H-M   'P 1'
#
loop_
_entity.id
_entity.type
_entity.pdbx_description
1 polymer ?
#
loop_
_entity_poly.entity_id
_entity_poly.type
_entity_poly.pdbx_seq_one_letter_code
_entity_poly.pdbx_strand_id
1 'polypeptide(L)'
;MPRYTIRISNEETAYEASDLVLPDPDKACELAVKLVADLFSSGPSAFADGWSRCSIRVMAEDGEQVFAASAAEAALIERDIVRSESAALANN
;
A
#
# COMPACT_ATOMS: atom_id res chain seq x y z
N MET A 1 14.42 -1.94 15.47
CA MET A 1 13.79 -1.39 14.25
C MET A 1 12.30 -1.58 14.42
N PRO A 2 11.49 -0.57 14.09
CA PRO A 2 10.04 -0.68 14.23
C PRO A 2 9.48 -1.78 13.30
N ARG A 3 8.39 -2.40 13.76
CA ARG A 3 7.66 -3.41 13.01
C ARG A 3 6.32 -2.87 12.57
N TYR A 4 5.93 -3.28 11.38
CA TYR A 4 4.66 -2.88 10.79
C TYR A 4 3.90 -4.09 10.25
N THR A 5 2.58 -3.98 10.29
CA THR A 5 1.66 -4.90 9.62
C THR A 5 0.91 -4.13 8.55
N ILE A 6 1.00 -4.59 7.31
CA ILE A 6 0.23 -4.07 6.18
C ILE A 6 -0.95 -5.00 5.95
N ARG A 7 -2.16 -4.45 5.97
CA ARG A 7 -3.40 -5.18 5.73
C ARG A 7 -4.17 -4.57 4.57
N ILE A 8 -4.59 -5.42 3.63
CA ILE A 8 -5.46 -5.07 2.51
C ILE A 8 -6.75 -5.88 2.67
N SER A 9 -7.91 -5.24 2.81
CA SER A 9 -9.18 -5.97 2.97
C SER A 9 -10.36 -5.31 2.28
N ASN A 10 -11.30 -6.13 1.81
CA ASN A 10 -12.63 -5.71 1.31
C ASN A 10 -13.75 -6.08 2.30
N GLU A 11 -13.45 -6.07 3.61
CA GLU A 11 -14.32 -6.51 4.72
C GLU A 11 -14.59 -8.02 4.80
N GLU A 12 -14.66 -8.72 3.67
CA GLU A 12 -14.91 -10.17 3.60
C GLU A 12 -13.62 -10.99 3.50
N THR A 13 -12.66 -10.53 2.71
CA THR A 13 -11.34 -11.12 2.49
C THR A 13 -10.26 -10.13 2.89
N ALA A 14 -9.23 -10.62 3.60
CA ALA A 14 -8.08 -9.82 4.02
C ALA A 14 -6.77 -10.51 3.63
N TYR A 15 -5.88 -9.77 2.99
CA TYR A 15 -4.48 -10.12 2.83
C TYR A 15 -3.69 -9.34 3.87
N GLU A 16 -2.80 -10.03 4.57
CA GLU A 16 -2.00 -9.46 5.63
C GLU A 16 -0.54 -9.83 5.42
N ALA A 17 0.32 -8.81 5.44
CA ALA A 17 1.76 -8.95 5.51
C ALA A 17 2.19 -8.40 6.88
N SER A 18 2.48 -9.30 7.81
CA SER A 18 2.89 -8.99 9.17
C SER A 18 4.41 -9.08 9.33
N ASP A 19 4.92 -8.57 10.47
CA ASP A 19 6.33 -8.61 10.85
C ASP A 19 7.30 -7.90 9.89
N LEU A 20 6.84 -6.86 9.20
CA LEU A 20 7.69 -6.06 8.32
C LEU A 20 8.60 -5.17 9.16
N VAL A 21 9.89 -5.52 9.19
CA VAL A 21 10.92 -4.73 9.87
C VAL A 21 11.41 -3.65 8.92
N LEU A 22 11.01 -2.41 9.17
CA LEU A 22 11.38 -1.25 8.37
C LEU A 22 12.00 -0.17 9.25
N PRO A 23 12.85 0.70 8.68
CA PRO A 23 13.56 1.72 9.46
C PRO A 23 12.64 2.84 9.97
N ASP A 24 11.58 3.17 9.22
CA ASP A 24 10.69 4.31 9.47
C ASP A 24 9.27 4.06 8.91
N PRO A 25 8.25 4.82 9.35
CA PRO A 25 6.87 4.65 8.89
C PRO A 25 6.65 5.04 7.43
N ASP A 26 7.41 6.00 6.89
CA ASP A 26 7.26 6.45 5.50
C ASP A 26 7.59 5.33 4.51
N LYS A 27 8.64 4.54 4.80
CA LYS A 27 8.99 3.35 4.04
C LYS A 27 7.94 2.25 4.13
N ALA A 28 7.26 2.13 5.27
CA ALA A 28 6.15 1.20 5.41
C ALA A 28 4.94 1.63 4.55
N CYS A 29 4.66 2.94 4.49
CA CYS A 29 3.64 3.52 3.62
C CYS A 29 3.97 3.34 2.13
N GLU A 30 5.21 3.64 1.72
CA GLU A 30 5.67 3.42 0.34
C GLU A 30 5.54 1.95 -0.07
N LEU A 31 5.93 1.02 0.80
CA LEU A 31 5.82 -0.41 0.54
C LEU A 31 4.35 -0.85 0.42
N ALA A 32 3.49 -0.34 1.31
CA ALA A 32 2.05 -0.58 1.28
C ALA A 32 1.42 -0.13 -0.04
N VAL A 33 1.76 1.07 -0.49
CA VAL A 33 1.28 1.65 -1.75
C VAL A 33 1.77 0.82 -2.95
N LYS A 34 3.05 0.44 -2.98
CA LYS A 34 3.62 -0.41 -4.03
C LYS A 34 2.96 -1.78 -4.12
N LEU A 35 2.77 -2.45 -2.98
CA LEU A 35 2.09 -3.75 -2.92
C LEU A 35 0.67 -3.68 -3.50
N VAL A 36 -0.08 -2.61 -3.19
CA VAL A 36 -1.42 -2.41 -3.76
C VAL A 36 -1.35 -2.17 -5.25
N ALA A 37 -0.45 -1.32 -5.73
CA ALA A 37 -0.32 -1.04 -7.16
C ALA A 37 0.05 -2.31 -7.95
N ASP A 38 0.96 -3.14 -7.41
CA ASP A 38 1.35 -4.42 -8.00
C ASP A 38 0.17 -5.41 -8.01
N LEU A 39 -0.56 -5.53 -6.91
CA LEU A 39 -1.74 -6.41 -6.85
C LEU A 39 -2.86 -5.90 -7.76
N PHE A 40 -3.09 -4.59 -7.83
CA PHE A 40 -4.08 -3.99 -8.71
C PHE A 40 -3.73 -4.24 -10.19
N SER A 41 -2.45 -4.17 -10.54
CA SER A 41 -1.95 -4.35 -11.92
C SER A 41 -1.85 -5.83 -12.33
N SER A 42 -1.50 -6.72 -11.39
CA SER A 42 -1.41 -8.17 -11.62
C SER A 42 -2.75 -8.89 -11.53
N GLY A 43 -3.79 -8.21 -11.05
CA GLY A 43 -5.18 -8.64 -11.12
C GLY A 43 -5.45 -10.04 -10.56
N PRO A 44 -5.06 -10.37 -9.32
CA PRO A 44 -5.56 -11.58 -8.70
C PRO A 44 -7.09 -11.50 -8.68
N SER A 45 -7.73 -12.52 -9.25
CA SER A 45 -9.19 -12.63 -9.39
C SER A 45 -9.93 -12.55 -8.05
N ALA A 46 -9.23 -12.71 -6.93
CA ALA A 46 -9.73 -12.55 -5.57
C ALA A 46 -10.36 -11.17 -5.29
N PHE A 47 -10.02 -10.13 -6.07
CA PHE A 47 -10.53 -8.77 -5.90
C PHE A 47 -11.22 -8.19 -7.16
N ALA A 48 -11.46 -9.01 -8.18
CA ALA A 48 -11.91 -8.55 -9.51
C ALA A 48 -13.16 -7.64 -9.47
N ASP A 49 -14.11 -7.89 -8.56
CA ASP A 49 -15.32 -7.06 -8.38
C ASP A 49 -15.22 -6.08 -7.18
N GLY A 50 -14.08 -6.02 -6.49
CA GLY A 50 -13.99 -5.51 -5.12
C GLY A 50 -12.88 -4.51 -4.81
N TRP A 51 -11.97 -4.19 -5.74
CA TRP A 51 -10.85 -3.26 -5.49
C TRP A 51 -11.26 -1.87 -5.00
N SER A 52 -12.38 -1.33 -5.52
CA SER A 52 -12.94 -0.05 -5.05
C SER A 52 -13.45 -0.10 -3.60
N ARG A 53 -13.68 -1.31 -3.08
CA ARG A 53 -14.11 -1.58 -1.70
C ARG A 53 -12.95 -2.03 -0.82
N CYS A 54 -11.76 -2.24 -1.40
CA CYS A 54 -10.58 -2.58 -0.65
C CYS A 54 -10.02 -1.35 0.08
N SER A 55 -9.69 -1.53 1.35
CA SER A 55 -8.92 -0.58 2.15
C SER A 55 -7.54 -1.16 2.43
N ILE A 56 -6.53 -0.30 2.43
CA ILE A 56 -5.20 -0.61 2.93
C ILE A 56 -4.98 0.11 4.26
N ARG A 57 -4.38 -0.60 5.20
CA ARG A 57 -3.95 -0.07 6.50
C ARG A 57 -2.54 -0.51 6.79
N VAL A 58 -1.77 0.37 7.41
CA VAL A 58 -0.47 0.06 7.99
C VAL A 58 -0.56 0.34 9.48
N MET A 59 -0.25 -0.68 10.27
CA MET A 59 -0.27 -0.64 11.73
C MET A 59 1.16 -0.77 12.23
N ALA A 60 1.55 0.04 13.21
CA ALA A 60 2.78 -0.17 13.97
C ALA A 60 2.58 -1.27 15.03
N GLU A 61 3.69 -1.79 15.57
CA GLU A 61 3.71 -2.85 16.60
C GLU A 61 2.93 -2.50 17.87
N ASP A 62 2.84 -1.22 18.22
CA ASP A 62 2.07 -0.72 19.36
C ASP A 62 0.56 -0.58 19.07
N GLY A 63 0.13 -0.89 17.85
CA GLY A 63 -1.25 -0.77 17.39
C GLY A 63 -1.62 0.61 16.86
N GLU A 64 -0.67 1.55 16.72
CA GLU A 64 -0.91 2.83 16.06
C GLU A 64 -1.14 2.64 14.56
N GLN A 65 -2.21 3.23 14.03
CA GLN A 65 -2.44 3.24 12.59
C GLN A 65 -1.63 4.37 11.95
N VAL A 66 -0.53 4.02 11.28
CA VAL A 66 0.36 4.98 10.63
C VAL A 66 -0.12 5.38 9.23
N PHE A 67 -0.92 4.54 8.58
CA PHE A 67 -1.50 4.84 7.27
C PHE A 67 -2.82 4.14 7.04
N ALA A 68 -3.75 4.82 6.37
CA ALA A 68 -4.91 4.19 5.77
C ALA A 68 -5.33 4.93 4.51
N ALA A 69 -5.70 4.16 3.49
CA ALA A 69 -6.25 4.66 2.24
C ALA A 69 -7.17 3.60 1.62
N SER A 70 -8.01 4.00 0.67
CA SER A 70 -8.60 3.01 -0.24
C SER A 70 -7.53 2.46 -1.19
N ALA A 71 -7.74 1.26 -1.72
CA ALA A 71 -6.81 0.69 -2.71
C ALA A 71 -6.76 1.53 -4.00
N ALA A 72 -7.88 2.18 -4.36
CA ALA A 72 -7.93 3.12 -5.47
C ALA A 72 -7.06 4.36 -5.23
N GLU A 73 -7.11 4.95 -4.03
CA GLU A 73 -6.25 6.08 -3.66
C GLU A 73 -4.78 5.67 -3.64
N ALA A 74 -4.45 4.50 -3.06
CA ALA A 74 -3.08 4.00 -3.06
C ALA A 74 -2.52 3.82 -4.48
N ALA A 75 -3.30 3.27 -5.42
CA ALA A 75 -2.88 3.14 -6.81
C ALA A 75 -2.65 4.51 -7.50
N LEU A 76 -3.46 5.52 -7.16
CA LEU A 76 -3.25 6.89 -7.67
C LEU A 76 -1.99 7.53 -7.08
N ILE A 77 -1.73 7.33 -5.78
CA ILE A 77 -0.52 7.81 -5.10
C ILE A 77 0.72 7.23 -5.77
N GLU A 78 0.77 5.91 -6.01
CA GLU A 78 1.93 5.29 -6.68
C GLU A 78 2.14 5.86 -8.08
N ARG A 79 1.06 6.01 -8.85
CA ARG A 79 1.13 6.59 -10.20
C ARG A 79 1.72 8.01 -10.17
N ASP A 80 1.36 8.81 -9.18
CA ASP A 80 1.82 10.18 -9.06
C ASP A 80 3.28 10.24 -8.54
N ILE A 81 3.71 9.29 -7.69
CA ILE A 81 5.13 9.09 -7.31
C ILE A 81 5.96 8.76 -8.54
N VAL A 82 5.58 7.73 -9.31
CA VAL A 82 6.31 7.29 -10.51
C VAL A 82 6.42 8.41 -11.54
N ARG A 83 5.35 9.21 -11.71
CA ARG A 83 5.36 10.39 -12.60
C ARG A 83 6.32 11.48 -12.11
N SER A 84 6.35 11.73 -10.80
CA SER A 84 7.23 12.74 -10.19
C SER A 84 8.70 12.32 -10.31
N GLU A 85 9.02 11.05 -10.08
CA GLU A 85 10.37 10.48 -10.26
C GLU A 85 10.80 10.53 -11.73
N SER A 86 9.90 10.20 -12.65
CA SER A 86 10.17 10.29 -14.10
C SER A 86 10.41 11.73 -14.55
N ALA A 87 9.67 12.70 -14.02
CA ALA A 87 9.87 14.12 -14.29
C ALA A 87 11.18 14.65 -13.71
N ALA A 88 11.61 14.14 -12.55
CA ALA A 88 12.90 14.46 -11.95
C ALA A 88 14.08 13.89 -12.74
N LEU A 89 13.92 12.70 -13.34
CA LEU A 89 14.92 12.09 -14.21
C LEU A 89 15.00 12.77 -15.60
N ALA A 90 13.89 13.31 -16.12
CA ALA A 90 13.88 14.03 -17.39
C ALA A 90 14.47 15.45 -17.32
N ASN A 91 14.66 15.98 -16.11
CA ASN A 91 15.23 17.31 -15.84
C ASN A 91 16.68 17.30 -15.32
N ASN A 92 17.35 16.14 -15.33
CA ASN A 92 18.80 15.98 -15.12
C ASN A 92 19.49 15.60 -16.43
#